data_AF-V6LDC5-F1
#
_entry.id   AF-V6LDC5-F1
#
_cell.length_a   1.000
_cell.length_b   1.000
_cell.length_c   1.000
_cell.angle_alpha   90.00
_cell.angle_beta   90.00
_cell.angle_gamma   90.00
#
_symmetry.space_group_name_H-M   'P 1'
#
loop_
_entity.id
_entity.type
_entity.pdbx_description
1 polymer ?
#
loop_
_entity_poly.entity_id
_entity_poly.type
_entity_poly.pdbx_seq_one_letter_code
_entity_poly.pdbx_strand_id
1 'polypeptide(L)'
;MSIQHAISQLSALITKIEDHTGTSAIQVPKQQKQSKIVSPKIELPPLITAFSKCEIRVSQIVECTRVDYSDKLLVCKLKVSETEIRDFAAGVGPWYSPEELLNKKIVTILNLKARPMAEGRIISQAMLFAGSSADHSVVKLCFPDQSIPVGTRVLPEGYTELPEAEGQPKKNFDKVLDVLKSKNREMTMDGVRLLANGKSISVNVEDGFSLG
;
A
#
# COMPACT_ATOMS: atom_id res chain seq x y z
N MET A 1 7.76 19.45 39.18
CA MET A 1 7.07 20.74 38.97
C MET A 1 6.29 20.61 37.66
N SER A 2 4.96 20.50 37.76
CA SER A 2 4.10 20.02 36.67
C SER A 2 3.86 21.09 35.61
N ILE A 3 3.74 20.68 34.35
CA ILE A 3 3.50 21.51 33.14
C ILE A 3 2.30 22.46 33.33
N GLN A 4 1.32 22.07 34.16
CA GLN A 4 0.16 22.88 34.54
C GLN A 4 0.55 24.22 35.22
N HIS A 5 1.66 24.26 35.95
CA HIS A 5 2.12 25.46 36.66
C HIS A 5 2.79 26.47 35.71
N ALA A 6 3.45 25.99 34.65
CA ALA A 6 4.03 26.85 33.62
C ALA A 6 2.94 27.50 32.74
N ILE A 7 1.86 26.76 32.45
CA ILE A 7 0.71 27.27 31.66
C ILE A 7 -0.02 28.39 32.42
N SER A 8 -0.20 28.25 33.75
CA SER A 8 -0.83 29.29 34.58
C SER A 8 -0.01 30.58 34.68
N GLN A 9 1.32 30.51 34.57
CA GLN A 9 2.20 31.68 34.60
C GLN A 9 2.18 32.42 33.26
N LEU A 10 2.01 31.70 32.13
CA LEU A 10 1.87 32.29 30.81
C LEU A 10 0.55 33.05 30.62
N SER A 11 -0.56 32.53 31.17
CA SER A 11 -1.88 33.19 31.05
C SER A 11 -1.91 34.54 31.77
N ALA A 12 -1.20 34.67 32.90
CA ALA A 12 -1.15 35.93 33.65
C ALA A 12 -0.29 37.02 32.99
N LEU A 13 0.61 36.64 32.07
CA LEU A 13 1.45 37.60 31.34
C LEU A 13 0.72 38.23 30.15
N ILE A 14 -0.19 37.48 29.53
CA ILE A 14 -1.00 37.95 28.39
C ILE A 14 -2.00 39.01 28.84
N THR A 15 -2.63 38.82 30.01
CA THR A 15 -3.61 39.78 30.56
C THR A 15 -2.99 41.13 30.96
N LYS A 16 -1.66 41.19 31.19
CA LYS A 16 -0.98 42.45 31.55
C LYS A 16 -0.57 43.31 30.35
N ILE A 17 -0.65 42.79 29.12
CA ILE A 17 -0.30 43.54 27.91
C ILE A 17 -1.53 44.32 27.38
N GLU A 18 -2.74 44.01 27.85
CA GLU A 18 -3.99 44.57 27.34
C GLU A 18 -4.39 45.92 27.97
N ASP A 19 -3.71 46.41 29.02
CA ASP A 19 -4.11 47.62 29.76
C ASP A 19 -3.45 48.94 29.28
N HIS A 20 -2.64 48.93 28.22
CA HIS A 20 -1.98 50.15 27.73
C HIS A 20 -1.96 50.29 26.21
N THR A 21 -3.13 50.35 25.56
CA THR A 21 -3.31 51.18 24.35
C THR A 21 -4.80 51.47 24.14
N GLY A 22 -5.16 52.76 24.22
CA GLY A 22 -6.52 53.26 24.09
C GLY A 22 -7.13 53.10 22.69
N THR A 23 -8.45 52.88 22.73
CA THR A 23 -9.52 53.04 21.74
C THR A 23 -9.16 53.65 20.38
N SER A 24 -9.34 52.87 19.32
CA SER A 24 -10.00 53.37 18.11
C SER A 24 -10.65 52.21 17.34
N ALA A 25 -11.96 52.28 17.19
CA ALA A 25 -12.78 51.31 16.47
C ALA A 25 -12.49 51.41 14.97
N ILE A 26 -11.86 50.38 14.40
CA ILE A 26 -11.79 50.18 12.95
C ILE A 26 -12.15 48.72 12.64
N GLN A 27 -13.09 48.64 11.72
CA GLN A 27 -13.82 47.49 11.19
C GLN A 27 -12.94 46.28 10.87
N VAL A 28 -13.51 45.09 11.09
CA VAL A 28 -12.93 43.77 10.79
C VAL A 28 -13.12 43.44 9.30
N PRO A 29 -12.08 43.45 8.46
CA PRO A 29 -12.11 42.70 7.21
C PRO A 29 -11.82 41.22 7.50
N LYS A 30 -12.82 40.38 7.23
CA LYS A 30 -12.67 38.92 7.10
C LYS A 30 -11.64 38.61 6.02
N GLN A 31 -10.43 38.22 6.41
CA GLN A 31 -9.59 37.28 5.67
C GLN A 31 -8.35 36.93 6.49
N GLN A 32 -8.23 35.66 6.88
CA GLN A 32 -6.95 34.97 6.88
C GLN A 32 -7.22 33.48 6.65
N LYS A 33 -7.14 33.10 5.37
CA LYS A 33 -6.91 31.74 4.92
C LYS A 33 -5.70 31.22 5.70
N GLN A 34 -5.88 30.10 6.40
CA GLN A 34 -4.78 29.25 6.84
C GLN A 34 -3.85 29.02 5.64
N SER A 35 -2.67 29.61 5.71
CA SER A 35 -1.53 29.25 4.87
C SER A 35 -1.21 27.80 5.18
N LYS A 36 -1.74 26.88 4.35
CA LYS A 36 -1.17 25.54 4.22
C LYS A 36 0.32 25.74 3.97
N ILE A 37 1.15 25.24 4.88
CA ILE A 37 2.55 24.97 4.61
C ILE A 37 2.53 23.98 3.45
N VAL A 38 2.71 24.48 2.24
CA VAL A 38 2.83 23.65 1.05
C VAL A 38 4.22 23.04 1.14
N SER A 39 4.29 21.80 1.64
CA SER A 39 5.45 20.96 1.43
C SER A 39 5.77 20.97 -0.08
N PRO A 40 7.05 21.14 -0.48
CA PRO A 40 7.42 21.22 -1.88
C PRO A 40 6.93 19.95 -2.57
N LYS A 41 5.93 20.11 -3.45
CA LYS A 41 5.31 19.02 -4.18
C LYS A 41 6.32 18.56 -5.23
N ILE A 42 7.14 17.58 -4.87
CA ILE A 42 7.99 16.87 -5.83
C ILE A 42 7.05 16.34 -6.92
N GLU A 43 7.23 16.82 -8.14
CA GLU A 43 6.41 16.41 -9.28
C GLU A 43 6.86 15.02 -9.71
N LEU A 44 6.09 14.00 -9.32
CA LEU A 44 6.40 12.61 -9.61
C LEU A 44 6.17 12.31 -11.11
N PRO A 45 7.04 11.53 -11.78
CA PRO A 45 6.78 11.09 -13.14
C PRO A 45 5.41 10.42 -13.29
N PRO A 46 4.76 10.43 -14.47
CA PRO A 46 3.39 9.94 -14.63
C PRO A 46 3.19 8.48 -14.18
N LEU A 47 4.14 7.60 -14.48
CA LEU A 47 4.10 6.19 -14.07
C LEU A 47 4.22 6.05 -12.54
N ILE A 48 5.15 6.79 -11.93
CA ILE A 48 5.33 6.80 -10.47
C ILE A 48 4.09 7.39 -9.77
N THR A 49 3.47 8.41 -10.35
CA THR A 49 2.20 8.98 -9.88
C THR A 49 1.06 7.96 -9.99
N ALA A 50 1.04 7.10 -11.01
CA ALA A 50 0.07 6.02 -11.10
C ALA A 50 0.35 4.95 -10.02
N PHE A 51 1.61 4.55 -9.87
CA PHE A 51 2.03 3.60 -8.85
C PHE A 51 1.74 4.09 -7.43
N SER A 52 1.96 5.37 -7.12
CA SER A 52 1.71 5.93 -5.79
C SER A 52 0.24 5.87 -5.38
N LYS A 53 -0.68 5.74 -6.34
CA LYS A 53 -2.13 5.58 -6.09
C LYS A 53 -2.54 4.13 -5.89
N CYS A 54 -1.62 3.18 -6.06
CA CYS A 54 -1.82 1.77 -5.78
C CYS A 54 -1.31 1.47 -4.37
N GLU A 55 -2.17 0.91 -3.52
CA GLU A 55 -1.77 0.52 -2.17
C GLU A 55 -1.14 -0.86 -2.19
N ILE A 56 0.10 -0.93 -2.68
CA ILE A 56 0.87 -2.17 -2.78
C ILE A 56 1.72 -2.33 -1.52
N ARG A 57 1.48 -3.42 -0.76
CA ARG A 57 2.11 -3.67 0.54
C ARG A 57 2.51 -5.14 0.70
N VAL A 58 3.39 -5.37 1.67
CA VAL A 58 3.67 -6.69 2.21
C VAL A 58 2.51 -7.12 3.11
N SER A 59 2.02 -8.33 2.91
CA SER A 59 0.92 -8.91 3.70
C SER A 59 1.20 -10.36 4.03
N GLN A 60 0.67 -10.86 5.15
CA GLN A 60 0.92 -12.22 5.62
C GLN A 60 -0.33 -13.07 5.53
N ILE A 61 -0.21 -14.27 4.96
CA ILE A 61 -1.27 -15.26 4.96
C ILE A 61 -1.31 -15.91 6.34
N VAL A 62 -2.41 -15.73 7.07
CA VAL A 62 -2.59 -16.26 8.45
C VAL A 62 -3.49 -17.48 8.49
N GLU A 63 -4.36 -17.63 7.50
CA GLU A 63 -5.14 -18.86 7.26
C GLU A 63 -5.15 -19.10 5.77
N CYS A 64 -5.08 -20.36 5.34
CA CYS A 64 -5.40 -20.70 3.96
C CYS A 64 -5.95 -22.12 3.86
N THR A 65 -6.92 -22.31 2.97
CA THR A 65 -7.66 -23.57 2.83
C THR A 65 -7.98 -23.86 1.36
N ARG A 66 -8.03 -25.14 1.02
CA ARG A 66 -8.69 -25.60 -0.21
C ARG A 66 -10.20 -25.63 0.01
N VAL A 67 -10.93 -25.41 -1.08
CA VAL A 67 -12.39 -25.40 -1.09
C VAL A 67 -12.90 -26.47 -2.05
N ASP A 68 -14.01 -27.10 -1.69
CA ASP A 68 -14.65 -28.18 -2.46
C ASP A 68 -15.20 -27.71 -3.82
N TYR A 69 -15.55 -26.43 -3.91
CA TYR A 69 -16.16 -25.85 -5.11
C TYR A 69 -15.15 -25.32 -6.14
N SER A 70 -13.84 -25.42 -5.90
CA SER A 70 -12.84 -25.01 -6.88
C SER A 70 -11.47 -25.64 -6.63
N ASP A 71 -10.94 -26.34 -7.64
CA ASP A 71 -9.56 -26.82 -7.63
C ASP A 71 -8.54 -25.70 -7.90
N LYS A 72 -9.00 -24.56 -8.42
CA LYS A 72 -8.15 -23.43 -8.83
C LYS A 72 -7.95 -22.41 -7.72
N LEU A 73 -8.94 -22.27 -6.82
CA LEU A 73 -8.94 -21.24 -5.80
C LEU A 73 -8.46 -21.81 -4.46
N LEU A 74 -7.65 -21.02 -3.78
CA LEU A 74 -7.45 -21.12 -2.34
C LEU A 74 -8.18 -19.96 -1.67
N VAL A 75 -8.85 -20.22 -0.56
CA VAL A 75 -9.44 -19.17 0.28
C VAL A 75 -8.55 -18.96 1.48
N CYS A 76 -8.09 -17.73 1.67
CA CYS A 76 -7.15 -17.39 2.70
C CYS A 76 -7.58 -16.13 3.47
N LYS A 77 -7.08 -16.01 4.70
CA LYS A 77 -7.10 -14.75 5.48
C LYS A 77 -5.73 -14.09 5.42
N LEU A 78 -5.74 -12.79 5.16
CA LEU A 78 -4.56 -11.98 4.95
C LEU A 78 -4.44 -10.90 6.02
N LYS A 79 -3.43 -10.98 6.87
CA LYS A 79 -3.04 -9.89 7.78
C LYS A 79 -2.36 -8.80 6.95
N VAL A 80 -2.93 -7.60 6.95
CA VAL A 80 -2.44 -6.45 6.14
C VAL A 80 -1.87 -5.32 6.99
N SER A 81 -2.21 -5.29 8.28
CA SER A 81 -1.63 -4.43 9.31
C SER A 81 -1.65 -5.16 10.66
N GLU A 82 -1.21 -4.51 11.74
CA GLU A 82 -1.27 -5.13 13.08
C GLU A 82 -2.70 -5.45 13.55
N THR A 83 -3.70 -4.71 13.07
CA THR A 83 -5.09 -4.80 13.53
C THR A 83 -6.08 -5.24 12.46
N GLU A 84 -5.63 -5.39 11.21
CA GLU A 84 -6.51 -5.64 10.07
C GLU A 84 -6.19 -6.98 9.40
N ILE A 85 -7.23 -7.80 9.28
CA ILE A 85 -7.24 -9.05 8.53
C ILE A 85 -8.34 -8.96 7.46
N ARG A 86 -8.03 -9.40 6.25
CA ARG A 86 -8.95 -9.40 5.11
C ARG A 86 -9.12 -10.79 4.54
N ASP A 87 -10.32 -11.07 4.05
CA ASP A 87 -10.59 -12.28 3.28
C ASP A 87 -10.20 -12.08 1.81
N PHE A 88 -9.58 -13.10 1.22
CA PHE A 88 -9.28 -13.09 -0.20
C PHE A 88 -9.27 -14.50 -0.80
N ALA A 89 -9.49 -14.56 -2.11
CA ALA A 89 -9.39 -15.79 -2.88
C ALA A 89 -8.26 -15.70 -3.90
N ALA A 90 -7.39 -16.71 -3.90
CA ALA A 90 -6.20 -16.76 -4.72
C ALA A 90 -6.34 -17.83 -5.80
N GLY A 91 -6.23 -17.45 -7.07
CA GLY A 91 -6.23 -18.37 -8.21
C GLY A 91 -4.94 -19.16 -8.39
N VAL A 92 -4.35 -19.64 -7.30
CA VAL A 92 -3.02 -20.29 -7.29
C VAL A 92 -3.03 -21.73 -6.78
N GLY A 93 -4.22 -22.30 -6.53
CA GLY A 93 -4.38 -23.68 -6.06
C GLY A 93 -3.74 -24.78 -6.91
N PRO A 94 -3.55 -24.62 -8.24
CA PRO A 94 -2.81 -25.59 -9.05
C PRO A 94 -1.29 -25.59 -8.79
N TRP A 95 -0.73 -24.49 -8.26
CA TRP A 95 0.72 -24.31 -8.10
C TRP A 95 1.19 -24.29 -6.64
N TYR A 96 0.27 -24.07 -5.70
CA TYR A 96 0.59 -23.98 -4.27
C TYR A 96 -0.44 -24.73 -3.44
N SER A 97 0.05 -25.41 -2.40
CA SER A 97 -0.76 -25.95 -1.32
C SER A 97 -1.01 -24.88 -0.23
N PRO A 98 -2.08 -25.03 0.58
CA PRO A 98 -2.29 -24.17 1.74
C PRO A 98 -1.12 -24.15 2.72
N GLU A 99 -0.47 -25.30 2.94
CA GLU A 99 0.66 -25.46 3.87
C GLU A 99 1.89 -24.67 3.43
N GLU A 100 2.16 -24.59 2.12
CA GLU A 100 3.26 -23.79 1.57
C GLU A 100 3.05 -22.29 1.75
N LEU A 101 1.80 -21.85 1.80
CA LEU A 101 1.43 -20.43 1.88
C LEU A 101 1.18 -19.96 3.31
N LEU A 102 0.85 -20.86 4.23
CA LEU A 102 0.58 -20.50 5.61
C LEU A 102 1.80 -19.79 6.23
N ASN A 103 1.52 -18.67 6.90
CA ASN A 103 2.50 -17.76 7.50
C ASN A 103 3.48 -17.10 6.53
N LYS A 104 3.37 -17.31 5.21
CA LYS A 104 4.20 -16.62 4.22
C LYS A 104 3.75 -15.18 4.07
N LYS A 105 4.74 -14.30 3.89
CA LYS A 105 4.54 -12.93 3.46
C LYS A 105 4.60 -12.86 1.95
N ILE A 106 3.64 -12.16 1.36
CA ILE A 106 3.47 -11.95 -0.07
C ILE A 106 3.26 -10.46 -0.35
N VAL A 107 3.37 -10.06 -1.62
CA VAL A 107 3.00 -8.71 -2.04
C VAL A 107 1.54 -8.69 -2.49
N THR A 108 0.78 -7.70 -2.03
CA THR A 108 -0.62 -7.53 -2.39
C THR A 108 -0.98 -6.06 -2.65
N ILE A 109 -2.05 -5.85 -3.42
CA ILE A 109 -2.71 -4.54 -3.56
C ILE A 109 -4.03 -4.52 -2.79
N LEU A 110 -4.21 -3.47 -1.99
CA LEU A 110 -5.25 -3.42 -0.96
C LEU A 110 -6.38 -2.42 -1.24
N ASN A 111 -6.17 -1.45 -2.14
CA ASN A 111 -7.16 -0.39 -2.39
C ASN A 111 -7.99 -0.60 -3.67
N LEU A 112 -8.00 -1.81 -4.22
CA LEU A 112 -8.95 -2.17 -5.28
C LEU A 112 -10.35 -2.38 -4.70
N LYS A 113 -11.39 -2.15 -5.52
CA LYS A 113 -12.76 -2.46 -5.13
C LYS A 113 -12.88 -3.96 -4.87
N ALA A 114 -13.44 -4.31 -3.72
CA ALA A 114 -13.70 -5.71 -3.36
C ALA A 114 -14.54 -6.40 -4.45
N ARG A 115 -14.17 -7.63 -4.81
CA ARG A 115 -14.78 -8.37 -5.91
C ARG A 115 -15.34 -9.70 -5.42
N PRO A 116 -16.61 -10.03 -5.69
CA PRO A 116 -17.13 -11.37 -5.45
C PRO A 116 -16.41 -12.37 -6.38
N MET A 117 -15.93 -13.47 -5.81
CA MET A 117 -15.31 -14.59 -6.51
C MET A 117 -16.07 -15.88 -6.14
N ALA A 118 -15.82 -16.96 -6.90
CA ALA A 118 -16.50 -18.24 -6.71
C ALA A 118 -18.03 -18.10 -6.60
N GLU A 119 -18.66 -17.48 -7.61
CA GLU A 119 -20.11 -17.25 -7.64
C GLU A 119 -20.65 -16.45 -6.42
N GLY A 120 -19.79 -15.63 -5.79
CA GLY A 120 -20.17 -14.80 -4.65
C GLY A 120 -19.96 -15.45 -3.29
N ARG A 121 -19.42 -16.68 -3.22
CA ARG A 121 -19.11 -17.38 -1.96
C ARG A 121 -18.02 -16.68 -1.14
N ILE A 122 -17.17 -15.89 -1.79
CA ILE A 122 -16.11 -15.13 -1.13
C ILE A 122 -16.01 -13.74 -1.75
N ILE A 123 -15.86 -12.72 -0.90
CA ILE A 123 -15.61 -11.35 -1.34
C ILE A 123 -14.11 -11.11 -1.20
N SER A 124 -13.39 -11.08 -2.31
CA SER A 124 -11.94 -10.84 -2.29
C SER A 124 -11.64 -9.36 -2.08
N GLN A 125 -10.96 -9.04 -0.99
CA GLN A 125 -10.62 -7.67 -0.55
C GLN A 125 -9.14 -7.31 -0.78
N ALA A 126 -8.41 -8.18 -1.46
CA ALA A 126 -7.03 -7.99 -1.87
C ALA A 126 -6.77 -8.76 -3.18
N MET A 127 -5.69 -8.40 -3.86
CA MET A 127 -5.13 -9.16 -4.97
C MET A 127 -3.64 -9.37 -4.72
N LEU A 128 -3.17 -10.59 -4.90
CA LEU A 128 -1.74 -10.92 -4.83
C LEU A 128 -1.05 -10.63 -6.17
N PHE A 129 0.29 -10.66 -6.17
CA PHE A 129 1.07 -10.58 -7.41
C PHE A 129 1.74 -11.92 -7.72
N ALA A 130 1.65 -12.35 -8.96
CA ALA A 130 2.35 -13.52 -9.47
C ALA A 130 2.99 -13.24 -10.84
N GLY A 131 4.15 -13.85 -11.09
CA GLY A 131 4.73 -13.96 -12.42
C GLY A 131 4.09 -15.11 -13.18
N SER A 132 3.66 -14.85 -14.42
CA SER A 132 3.10 -15.88 -15.28
C SER A 132 3.67 -15.86 -16.70
N SER A 133 3.84 -17.05 -17.26
CA SER A 133 4.14 -17.22 -18.68
C SER A 133 2.92 -16.80 -19.52
N ALA A 134 3.14 -16.47 -20.79
CA ALA A 134 2.07 -16.03 -21.70
C ALA A 134 0.94 -17.07 -21.86
N ASP A 135 1.25 -18.36 -21.72
CA ASP A 135 0.31 -19.49 -21.79
C ASP A 135 -0.21 -19.93 -20.40
N HIS A 136 0.19 -19.25 -19.33
CA HIS A 136 -0.11 -19.59 -17.94
C HIS A 136 0.31 -21.00 -17.49
N SER A 137 1.21 -21.67 -18.22
CA SER A 137 1.77 -22.97 -17.80
C SER A 137 2.65 -22.84 -16.55
N VAL A 138 3.29 -21.68 -16.37
CA VAL A 138 4.10 -21.35 -15.20
C VAL A 138 3.46 -20.17 -14.47
N VAL A 139 3.19 -20.34 -13.17
CA VAL A 139 2.78 -19.26 -12.26
C VAL A 139 3.58 -19.34 -10.98
N LYS A 140 4.21 -18.24 -10.56
CA LYS A 140 4.96 -18.14 -9.30
C LYS A 140 4.64 -16.83 -8.58
N LEU A 141 4.38 -16.92 -7.28
CA LEU A 141 4.09 -15.76 -6.45
C LEU A 141 5.30 -14.83 -6.29
N CYS A 142 5.01 -13.55 -6.13
CA CYS A 142 5.97 -12.53 -5.72
C CYS A 142 6.16 -12.56 -4.20
N PHE A 143 7.35 -12.96 -3.75
CA PHE A 143 7.70 -13.03 -2.33
C PHE A 143 8.66 -11.90 -1.95
N PRO A 144 8.29 -11.04 -0.99
CA PRO A 144 9.26 -10.17 -0.33
C PRO A 144 10.17 -11.00 0.58
N ASP A 145 11.27 -10.41 1.04
CA ASP A 145 12.04 -10.97 2.15
C ASP A 145 11.14 -11.17 3.38
N GLN A 146 11.19 -12.37 3.97
CA GLN A 146 10.27 -12.76 5.04
C GLN A 146 10.56 -12.06 6.38
N SER A 147 11.69 -11.35 6.52
CA SER A 147 11.98 -10.49 7.66
C SER A 147 11.23 -9.16 7.62
N ILE A 148 10.65 -8.77 6.48
CA ILE A 148 10.00 -7.48 6.30
C ILE A 148 8.67 -7.44 7.09
N PRO A 149 8.37 -6.37 7.85
CA PRO A 149 7.10 -6.26 8.57
C PRO A 149 5.86 -6.30 7.68
N VAL A 150 4.74 -6.76 8.23
CA VAL A 150 3.44 -6.67 7.56
C VAL A 150 3.04 -5.20 7.44
N GLY A 151 2.42 -4.84 6.32
CA GLY A 151 1.98 -3.47 6.03
C GLY A 151 3.08 -2.57 5.47
N THR A 152 4.33 -3.05 5.36
CA THR A 152 5.41 -2.32 4.67
C THR A 152 4.99 -2.04 3.23
N ARG A 153 5.08 -0.76 2.84
CA ARG A 153 4.76 -0.32 1.49
C ARG A 153 5.87 -0.73 0.51
N VAL A 154 5.47 -1.15 -0.68
CA VAL A 154 6.38 -1.39 -1.80
C VAL A 154 6.65 -0.07 -2.51
N LEU A 155 7.92 0.21 -2.78
CA LEU A 155 8.40 1.46 -3.40
C LEU A 155 9.28 1.13 -4.60
N PRO A 156 9.24 1.94 -5.67
CA PRO A 156 10.23 1.84 -6.73
C PRO A 156 11.62 2.24 -6.20
N GLU A 157 12.66 1.56 -6.67
CA GLU A 157 14.04 1.87 -6.34
C GLU A 157 14.36 3.35 -6.65
N GLY A 158 15.05 4.01 -5.72
CA GLY A 158 15.28 5.46 -5.76
C GLY A 158 14.21 6.30 -5.04
N TYR A 159 13.11 5.71 -4.57
CA TYR A 159 12.09 6.39 -3.77
C TYR A 159 12.08 5.87 -2.33
N THR A 160 12.13 6.79 -1.37
CA THR A 160 12.02 6.47 0.07
C THR A 160 10.60 6.62 0.60
N GLU A 161 9.80 7.48 -0.03
CA GLU A 161 8.41 7.75 0.33
C GLU A 161 7.60 8.06 -0.93
N LEU A 162 6.31 7.76 -0.88
CA LEU A 162 5.32 8.15 -1.87
C LEU A 162 4.12 8.76 -1.16
N PRO A 163 3.36 9.68 -1.80
CA PRO A 163 2.11 10.19 -1.25
C PRO A 163 1.15 9.06 -0.87
N GLU A 164 0.22 9.33 0.04
CA GLU A 164 -0.84 8.37 0.37
C GLU A 164 -1.67 8.02 -0.88
N ALA A 165 -2.14 6.76 -0.92
CA ALA A 165 -2.80 6.22 -2.09
C ALA A 165 -4.25 6.74 -2.19
N GLU A 166 -4.46 7.76 -3.03
CA GLU A 166 -5.77 8.39 -3.25
C GLU A 166 -6.21 8.37 -4.72
N GLY A 167 -7.52 8.46 -4.96
CA GLY A 167 -8.10 8.70 -6.29
C GLY A 167 -8.73 7.47 -6.94
N GLN A 168 -8.20 7.03 -8.10
CA GLN A 168 -8.78 5.96 -8.92
C GLN A 168 -7.85 4.73 -8.98
N PRO A 169 -7.79 3.86 -7.95
CA PRO A 169 -6.82 2.78 -7.85
C PRO A 169 -6.80 1.87 -9.08
N LYS A 170 -7.97 1.40 -9.53
CA LYS A 170 -8.07 0.47 -10.68
C LYS A 170 -7.46 1.03 -11.95
N LYS A 171 -7.83 2.26 -12.35
CA LYS A 171 -7.30 2.92 -13.55
C LYS A 171 -5.79 3.11 -13.50
N ASN A 172 -5.23 3.41 -12.33
CA ASN A 172 -3.79 3.59 -12.19
C ASN A 172 -3.07 2.25 -12.13
N PHE A 173 -3.68 1.25 -11.50
CA PHE A 173 -3.16 -0.10 -11.44
C PHE A 173 -3.07 -0.73 -12.83
N ASP A 174 -4.07 -0.52 -13.70
CA ASP A 174 -4.04 -1.04 -15.08
C ASP A 174 -2.82 -0.51 -15.85
N LYS A 175 -2.46 0.77 -15.68
CA LYS A 175 -1.26 1.36 -16.29
C LYS A 175 0.05 0.78 -15.74
N VAL A 176 0.06 0.49 -14.44
CA VAL A 176 1.23 -0.11 -13.76
C VAL A 176 1.38 -1.56 -14.23
N LEU A 177 0.27 -2.29 -14.33
CA LEU A 177 0.23 -3.70 -14.72
C LEU A 177 0.88 -3.95 -16.09
N ASP A 178 0.66 -3.06 -17.05
CA ASP A 178 1.23 -3.16 -18.41
C ASP A 178 2.77 -3.20 -18.43
N VAL A 179 3.41 -2.59 -17.44
CA VAL A 179 4.87 -2.45 -17.35
C VAL A 179 5.48 -3.25 -16.20
N LEU A 180 4.66 -4.02 -15.47
CA LEU A 180 5.12 -4.92 -14.41
C LEU A 180 5.67 -6.22 -15.00
N LYS A 181 6.97 -6.41 -14.88
CA LYS A 181 7.71 -7.52 -15.50
C LYS A 181 8.76 -8.12 -14.57
N SER A 182 9.01 -9.41 -14.72
CA SER A 182 10.16 -10.06 -14.09
C SER A 182 11.45 -9.64 -14.79
N LYS A 183 12.50 -9.39 -14.01
CA LYS A 183 13.86 -9.21 -14.49
C LYS A 183 14.84 -9.67 -13.42
N ASN A 184 15.83 -10.49 -13.77
CA ASN A 184 16.74 -11.13 -12.82
C ASN A 184 16.01 -11.85 -11.66
N ARG A 185 14.87 -12.50 -11.94
CA ARG A 185 13.99 -13.12 -10.93
C ARG A 185 13.45 -12.17 -9.86
N GLU A 186 13.33 -10.88 -10.18
CA GLU A 186 12.77 -9.85 -9.31
C GLU A 186 11.61 -9.12 -9.98
N MET A 187 10.72 -8.56 -9.16
CA MET A 187 9.62 -7.72 -9.63
C MET A 187 10.12 -6.34 -10.01
N THR A 188 9.88 -5.94 -11.26
CA THR A 188 10.25 -4.62 -11.79
C THR A 188 9.06 -3.93 -12.44
N MET A 189 9.10 -2.60 -12.45
CA MET A 189 8.15 -1.72 -13.13
C MET A 189 8.94 -0.86 -14.11
N ASP A 190 8.75 -1.07 -15.41
CA ASP A 190 9.51 -0.38 -16.48
C ASP A 190 11.04 -0.47 -16.26
N GLY A 191 11.51 -1.66 -15.84
CA GLY A 191 12.91 -1.92 -15.53
C GLY A 191 13.41 -1.40 -14.18
N VAL A 192 12.63 -0.58 -13.47
CA VAL A 192 12.94 -0.12 -12.11
C VAL A 192 12.54 -1.21 -11.10
N ARG A 193 13.45 -1.58 -10.21
CA ARG A 193 13.19 -2.60 -9.18
C ARG A 193 12.13 -2.12 -8.21
N LEU A 194 11.25 -3.02 -7.79
CA LEU A 194 10.30 -2.75 -6.71
C LEU A 194 10.84 -3.35 -5.40
N LEU A 195 10.94 -2.50 -4.39
CA LEU A 195 11.57 -2.81 -3.11
C LEU A 195 10.57 -2.67 -1.96
N ALA A 196 10.71 -3.52 -0.96
CA ALA A 196 10.05 -3.37 0.33
C ALA A 196 11.14 -3.27 1.41
N ASN A 197 11.14 -2.17 2.17
CA ASN A 197 12.17 -1.87 3.16
C ASN A 197 13.61 -2.00 2.60
N GLY A 198 13.83 -1.51 1.37
CA GLY A 198 15.12 -1.54 0.67
C GLY A 198 15.53 -2.91 0.08
N LYS A 199 14.74 -3.97 0.29
CA LYS A 199 15.01 -5.31 -0.27
C LYS A 199 14.10 -5.60 -1.46
N SER A 200 14.60 -6.34 -2.44
CA SER A 200 13.81 -6.69 -3.62
C SER A 200 12.69 -7.70 -3.33
N ILE A 201 11.71 -7.69 -4.22
CA ILE A 201 10.64 -8.67 -4.25
C ILE A 201 11.01 -9.75 -5.27
N SER A 202 11.20 -10.96 -4.79
CA SER A 202 11.58 -12.11 -5.61
C SER A 202 10.40 -12.71 -6.36
N VAL A 203 10.62 -13.16 -7.58
CA VAL A 203 9.68 -13.94 -8.38
C VAL A 203 10.47 -14.92 -9.24
N ASN A 204 10.33 -16.23 -8.96
CA ASN A 204 11.17 -17.26 -9.58
C ASN A 204 10.64 -17.70 -10.97
N VAL A 205 10.59 -16.75 -11.91
CA VAL A 205 10.23 -16.96 -13.32
C VAL A 205 11.32 -16.37 -14.21
N GLU A 206 11.28 -16.71 -15.50
CA GLU A 206 12.18 -16.13 -16.49
C GLU A 206 11.90 -14.63 -16.69
N ASP A 207 12.88 -13.93 -17.25
CA ASP A 207 12.78 -12.50 -17.52
C ASP A 207 11.70 -12.19 -18.57
N GLY A 208 11.00 -11.07 -18.39
CA GLY A 208 9.96 -10.60 -19.30
C GLY A 208 8.56 -11.18 -19.05
N PHE A 209 8.40 -12.09 -18.09
CA PHE A 209 7.09 -12.59 -17.68
C PHE A 209 6.27 -11.44 -17.07
N SER A 210 4.97 -11.43 -17.35
CA SER A 210 4.04 -10.44 -16.77
C SER A 210 3.83 -10.72 -15.29
N LEU A 211 3.79 -9.65 -14.49
CA LEU A 211 3.51 -9.73 -13.05
C LEU A 211 2.15 -9.09 -12.76
N GLY A 212 1.20 -9.89 -12.28
CA GLY A 212 -0.19 -9.48 -12.07
C GLY A 212 -1.01 -10.41 -11.21
#